data_AF-A0A7S0FBG8-F1
#
_entry.id   AF-A0A7S0FBG8-F1
#
_cell.length_a   1.000
_cell.length_b   1.000
_cell.length_c   1.000
_cell.angle_alpha   90.00
_cell.angle_beta   90.00
_cell.angle_gamma   90.00
#
_symmetry.space_group_name_H-M   'P 1'
#
loop_
_entity.id
_entity.type
_entity.pdbx_description
1 polymer ?
#
loop_
_entity_poly.entity_id
_entity_poly.type
_entity_poly.pdbx_seq_one_letter_code
_entity_poly.pdbx_strand_id
1 'polypeptide(L)'
;MEELFEGATCIICQEVLHRATSVQPCLHSFCSACLSGWLKRRGPALCPLCRKPVAAVTRNYTLSGLVEGLLKAHPDQQRADKELAELDAQDALQEAGYDLAKFLARGAAAADAGAAAAAAAPAPLLGGPAPAAAAGDASGSEASDSDEAEGSGDEAGPRCFHCGDAAWQTLGAAAGLLAGDVAEASGLALRALHGNDFEREMLEEWLRGHRGGRVGGMGGLGGALAAALADPNPEGAPPVQVRFPGAAVVAAPGAAAAAAAAPLPAGSWTDLLACRPCAVAVAHGVVYSLRERIPEGELPERARGRPRCWYGRHCRTQGHKPEHAQRLDHICEQTRFR
;
A
#
# COMPACT_ATOMS: atom_id res chain seq x y z
N MET A 1 4.65 -10.51 26.44
CA MET A 1 6.04 -10.05 26.23
C MET A 1 6.08 -8.82 25.32
N GLU A 2 5.24 -8.75 24.27
CA GLU A 2 5.07 -7.57 23.41
C GLU A 2 4.65 -6.27 24.15
N GLU A 3 3.98 -6.36 25.30
CA GLU A 3 3.57 -5.19 26.10
C GLU A 3 4.76 -4.40 26.68
N LEU A 4 5.93 -5.03 26.88
CA LEU A 4 7.06 -4.40 27.56
C LEU A 4 7.69 -3.27 26.73
N PHE A 5 7.70 -3.42 25.40
CA PHE A 5 8.29 -2.44 24.48
C PHE A 5 7.26 -1.47 23.89
N GLU A 6 5.99 -1.51 24.31
CA GLU A 6 4.93 -0.72 23.69
C GLU A 6 5.22 0.79 23.69
N GLY A 7 5.78 1.30 24.80
CA GLY A 7 6.21 2.70 24.94
C GLY A 7 7.60 3.01 24.34
N ALA A 8 8.34 1.98 23.94
CA ALA A 8 9.71 2.05 23.44
C ALA A 8 9.80 1.88 21.91
N THR A 9 8.67 1.66 21.22
CA THR A 9 8.63 1.43 19.76
C THR A 9 8.24 2.70 19.01
N CYS A 10 9.01 3.02 17.96
CA CYS A 10 8.70 4.12 17.07
C CYS A 10 7.55 3.76 16.13
N ILE A 11 6.49 4.57 16.06
CA ILE A 11 5.34 4.26 15.18
C ILE A 11 5.66 4.35 13.68
N ILE A 12 6.76 5.00 13.30
CA ILE A 12 7.09 5.25 11.88
C ILE A 12 7.74 3.99 11.29
N CYS A 13 8.77 3.48 11.95
CA CYS A 13 9.47 2.27 11.51
C CYS A 13 8.97 0.99 12.21
N GLN A 14 8.20 1.10 13.29
CA GLN A 14 7.75 0.00 14.14
C GLN A 14 8.89 -0.81 14.77
N GLU A 15 10.06 -0.18 14.90
CA GLU A 15 11.23 -0.70 15.58
C GLU A 15 11.42 -0.03 16.94
N VAL A 16 12.23 -0.63 17.81
CA VAL A 16 12.67 -0.01 19.06
C VAL A 16 13.34 1.35 18.75
N LEU A 17 12.98 2.37 19.54
CA LEU A 17 13.39 3.76 19.33
C LEU A 17 14.92 3.91 19.34
N HIS A 18 15.48 4.36 18.21
CA HIS A 18 16.89 4.77 18.12
C HIS A 18 17.00 6.29 18.16
N ARG A 19 17.83 6.83 19.08
CA ARG A 19 17.95 8.27 19.37
C ARG A 19 16.57 8.91 19.53
N ALA A 20 15.87 8.57 20.61
CA ALA A 20 14.50 9.01 20.81
C ALA A 20 14.40 10.54 20.83
N THR A 21 13.45 11.08 20.06
CA THR A 21 13.11 12.50 20.00
C THR A 21 11.65 12.70 20.32
N SER A 22 11.28 13.81 20.95
CA SER A 22 9.90 14.17 21.25
C SER A 22 9.54 15.50 20.57
N VAL A 23 8.31 15.58 20.06
CA VAL A 23 7.82 16.79 19.38
C VAL A 23 6.87 17.59 20.27
N GLN A 24 7.02 18.92 20.28
CA GLN A 24 6.17 19.83 21.04
C GLN A 24 5.01 20.35 20.18
N PRO A 25 3.80 20.57 20.75
CA PRO A 25 3.45 20.44 22.18
C PRO A 25 2.91 19.05 22.59
N CYS A 26 2.80 18.10 21.67
CA CYS A 26 2.10 16.83 21.94
C CYS A 26 2.94 15.74 22.62
N LEU A 27 4.25 15.93 22.77
CA LEU A 27 5.22 15.04 23.41
C LEU A 27 5.33 13.62 22.81
N HIS A 28 4.79 13.39 21.61
CA HIS A 28 4.94 12.11 20.93
C HIS A 28 6.39 11.88 20.49
N SER A 29 6.85 10.63 20.64
CA SER A 29 8.26 10.27 20.47
C SER A 29 8.51 9.35 19.28
N PHE A 30 9.63 9.56 18.60
CA PHE A 30 10.03 8.86 17.37
C PHE A 30 11.55 8.68 17.32
N CYS A 31 12.05 7.78 16.47
CA CYS A 31 13.46 7.78 16.14
C CYS A 31 13.82 9.11 15.47
N SER A 32 14.94 9.71 15.84
CA SER A 32 15.40 10.99 15.30
C SER A 32 15.43 10.99 13.76
N ALA A 33 16.06 9.97 13.16
CA ALA A 33 16.10 9.78 11.71
C ALA A 33 14.71 9.62 11.06
N CYS A 34 13.80 8.89 11.69
CA CYS A 34 12.45 8.68 11.15
C CYS A 34 11.62 9.98 11.16
N LEU A 35 11.73 10.78 12.23
CA LEU A 35 11.11 12.09 12.28
C LEU A 35 11.77 13.04 11.27
N SER A 36 13.08 12.96 11.08
CA SER A 36 13.82 13.72 10.07
C SER A 36 13.27 13.45 8.67
N GLY A 37 13.16 12.19 8.27
CA GLY A 37 12.57 11.82 6.97
C GLY A 37 11.12 12.28 6.82
N TRP A 38 10.33 12.28 7.90
CA TRP A 38 8.94 12.74 7.87
C TRP A 38 8.84 14.25 7.67
N LEU A 39 9.59 15.04 8.43
CA LEU A 39 9.55 16.50 8.40
C LEU A 39 10.22 17.10 7.15
N LYS A 40 11.07 16.33 6.45
CA LYS A 40 11.64 16.71 5.14
C LYS A 40 10.61 16.77 4.01
N ARG A 41 9.46 16.10 4.15
CA ARG A 41 8.45 16.06 3.07
C ARG A 41 7.82 17.43 2.87
N ARG A 42 7.51 17.77 1.61
CA ARG A 42 6.83 19.02 1.27
C ARG A 42 5.50 19.12 2.04
N GLY A 43 5.32 20.20 2.79
CA GLY A 43 4.10 20.47 3.56
C GLY A 43 4.38 21.02 4.96
N PRO A 44 3.32 21.23 5.77
CA PRO A 44 3.46 21.69 7.14
C PRO A 44 4.19 20.66 8.01
N ALA A 45 5.03 21.14 8.93
CA ALA A 45 5.68 20.31 9.94
C ALA A 45 4.63 19.80 10.94
N LEU A 46 4.05 18.63 10.67
CA LEU A 46 3.03 18.00 11.50
C LEU A 46 3.54 16.74 12.18
N CYS A 47 3.08 16.51 13.41
CA CYS A 47 3.40 15.31 14.17
C CYS A 47 2.91 14.06 13.42
N PRO A 48 3.78 13.05 13.19
CA PRO A 48 3.40 11.81 12.50
C PRO A 48 2.23 11.07 13.16
N LEU A 49 2.07 11.23 14.48
CA LEU A 49 1.05 10.53 15.23
C LEU A 49 -0.28 11.28 15.26
N CYS A 50 -0.31 12.49 15.82
CA CYS A 50 -1.57 13.21 16.08
C CYS A 50 -1.84 14.34 15.07
N ARG A 51 -0.97 14.53 14.08
CA ARG A 51 -1.07 15.56 13.03
C ARG A 51 -1.09 17.01 13.54
N LYS A 52 -0.87 17.25 14.83
CA LYS A 52 -0.72 18.61 15.38
C LYS A 52 0.57 19.27 14.85
N PRO A 53 0.60 20.61 14.66
CA PRO A 53 1.80 21.33 14.28
C PRO A 53 2.96 21.08 15.26
N VAL A 54 4.15 20.84 14.71
CA VAL A 54 5.39 20.66 15.47
C VAL A 54 6.04 22.02 15.64
N ALA A 55 6.04 22.53 16.86
CA ALA A 55 6.69 23.81 17.19
C ALA A 55 8.18 23.64 17.50
N ALA A 56 8.56 22.50 18.10
CA ALA A 56 9.93 22.20 18.46
C ALA A 56 10.17 20.68 18.49
N VAL A 57 11.43 20.28 18.33
CA VAL A 57 11.89 18.91 18.46
C VAL A 57 12.99 18.89 19.51
N THR A 58 12.91 17.97 20.48
CA THR A 58 13.94 17.79 21.50
C THR A 58 14.36 16.34 21.60
N ARG A 59 15.62 16.09 21.95
CA ARG A 59 16.07 14.74 22.32
C ARG A 59 15.41 14.31 23.62
N ASN A 60 15.02 13.05 23.70
CA ASN A 60 14.47 12.43 24.89
C ASN A 60 15.49 11.44 25.48
N TYR A 61 16.39 11.97 26.29
CA TYR A 61 17.46 11.18 26.92
C TYR A 61 16.90 10.15 27.90
N THR A 62 15.82 10.49 28.63
CA THR A 62 15.17 9.56 29.56
C THR A 62 14.64 8.34 28.83
N LEU A 63 13.91 8.55 27.73
CA LEU A 63 13.38 7.44 26.93
C LEU A 63 14.52 6.65 26.25
N SER A 64 15.59 7.33 25.82
CA SER A 64 16.76 6.65 25.27
C SER A 64 17.44 5.74 26.31
N GLY A 65 17.64 6.23 27.54
CA GLY A 65 18.20 5.42 28.63
C GLY A 65 17.31 4.24 29.03
N LEU A 66 15.98 4.41 29.00
CA LEU A 66 15.04 3.31 29.21
C LEU A 66 15.14 2.25 28.11
N VAL A 67 15.21 2.69 26.85
CA VAL A 67 15.40 1.80 25.69
C VAL A 67 16.71 1.02 25.82
N GLU A 68 17.82 1.69 26.18
CA GLU A 68 19.11 1.03 26.40
C GLU A 68 19.03 -0.04 27.49
N GLY A 69 18.34 0.26 28.60
CA GLY A 69 18.09 -0.71 29.67
C GLY A 69 17.26 -1.92 29.21
N LEU A 70 16.21 -1.67 28.42
CA LEU A 70 15.36 -2.73 27.86
C LEU A 70 16.13 -3.62 26.88
N LEU A 71 16.93 -3.04 25.98
CA LEU A 71 17.75 -3.79 25.03
C LEU A 71 18.84 -4.61 25.73
N LYS A 72 19.40 -4.10 26.84
CA LYS A 72 20.35 -4.87 27.66
C LYS A 72 19.70 -6.10 28.31
N ALA A 73 18.44 -5.98 28.73
CA ALA A 73 17.67 -7.10 29.29
C ALA A 73 17.16 -8.06 28.21
N HIS A 74 16.95 -7.58 26.99
CA HIS A 74 16.41 -8.33 25.85
C HIS A 74 17.25 -8.10 24.57
N PRO A 75 18.43 -8.73 24.46
CA PRO A 75 19.33 -8.54 23.32
C PRO A 75 18.75 -9.02 21.98
N ASP A 76 17.77 -9.93 22.01
CA ASP A 76 17.02 -10.41 20.83
C ASP A 76 16.22 -9.32 20.13
N GLN A 77 15.89 -8.23 20.84
CA GLN A 77 15.19 -7.07 20.29
C GLN A 77 16.14 -6.03 19.69
N GLN A 78 17.46 -6.26 19.75
CA GLN A 78 18.44 -5.32 19.24
C GLN A 78 18.41 -5.27 17.71
N ARG A 79 18.29 -4.05 17.20
CA ARG A 79 18.37 -3.79 15.76
C ARG A 79 19.78 -4.06 15.25
N ALA A 80 19.88 -4.48 14.00
CA ALA A 80 21.17 -4.74 13.39
C ALA A 80 22.01 -3.45 13.31
N ASP A 81 23.31 -3.54 13.59
CA ASP A 81 24.22 -2.38 13.60
C ASP A 81 24.22 -1.62 12.27
N LYS A 82 24.11 -2.35 11.16
CA LYS A 82 23.98 -1.78 9.81
C LYS A 82 22.76 -0.86 9.71
N GLU A 83 21.62 -1.28 10.25
CA GLU A 83 20.36 -0.53 10.23
C GLU A 83 20.46 0.76 11.09
N LEU A 84 21.15 0.66 12.23
CA LEU A 84 21.42 1.82 13.10
C LEU A 84 22.34 2.83 12.40
N ALA A 85 23.38 2.36 11.74
CA ALA A 85 24.30 3.20 10.96
C ALA A 85 23.59 3.91 9.80
N GLU A 86 22.70 3.21 9.10
CA GLU A 86 21.88 3.78 8.02
C GLU A 86 20.92 4.86 8.53
N LEU A 87 20.28 4.65 9.69
CA LEU A 87 19.46 5.68 10.32
C LEU A 87 20.29 6.91 10.68
N ASP A 88 21.44 6.71 11.30
CA ASP A 88 22.33 7.80 11.70
C ASP A 88 22.79 8.64 10.50
N ALA A 89 23.11 7.99 9.38
CA ALA A 89 23.50 8.64 8.13
C ALA A 89 22.35 9.46 7.49
N GLN A 90 21.09 9.10 7.75
CA GLN A 90 19.91 9.76 7.17
C GLN A 90 19.37 10.91 8.04
N ASP A 91 19.92 11.08 9.25
CA ASP A 91 19.39 11.94 10.30
C ASP A 91 19.85 13.41 10.19
N ALA A 92 19.24 14.15 9.26
CA ALA A 92 19.54 15.57 9.16
C ALA A 92 18.97 16.41 10.33
N LEU A 93 18.12 15.86 11.20
CA LEU A 93 17.69 16.58 12.42
C LEU A 93 18.84 16.62 13.41
N GLN A 94 19.55 15.49 13.59
CA GLN A 94 20.78 15.42 14.37
C GLN A 94 21.84 16.37 13.81
N GLU A 95 22.06 16.39 12.49
CA GLU A 95 23.00 17.34 11.86
C GLU A 95 22.63 18.81 12.09
N ALA A 96 21.34 19.13 12.09
CA ALA A 96 20.85 20.48 12.38
C ALA A 96 20.87 20.82 13.88
N GLY A 97 21.34 19.90 14.74
CA GLY A 97 21.34 20.07 16.19
C GLY A 97 19.95 20.16 16.80
N TYR A 98 18.95 19.54 16.16
CA TYR A 98 17.52 19.60 16.53
C TYR A 98 16.88 20.99 16.44
N ASP A 99 17.55 21.94 15.80
CA ASP A 99 17.00 23.25 15.49
C ASP A 99 16.05 23.11 14.29
N LEU A 100 14.74 23.19 14.56
CA LEU A 100 13.71 22.98 13.55
C LEU A 100 13.76 24.03 12.44
N ALA A 101 14.13 25.28 12.76
CA ALA A 101 14.25 26.34 11.77
C ALA A 101 15.41 26.09 10.80
N LYS A 102 16.59 25.73 11.33
CA LYS A 102 17.75 25.35 10.50
C LYS A 102 17.47 24.12 9.66
N PHE A 103 16.77 23.15 10.22
CA PHE A 103 16.41 21.92 9.53
C PHE A 103 15.49 22.19 8.32
N LEU A 104 14.40 22.95 8.52
CA LEU A 104 13.44 23.24 7.45
C LEU A 104 14.05 24.13 6.35
N ALA A 105 14.92 25.08 6.71
CA ALA A 105 15.63 25.91 5.75
C ALA A 105 16.52 25.09 4.79
N ARG A 106 17.18 24.02 5.29
CA ARG A 106 17.99 23.12 4.45
C ARG A 106 17.15 22.28 3.49
N GLY A 107 15.92 21.93 3.86
CA GLY A 107 14.99 21.16 3.04
C GLY A 107 14.44 21.93 1.84
N ALA A 108 14.18 23.24 2.00
CA ALA A 108 13.73 24.11 0.91
C ALA A 108 14.77 24.21 -0.21
N ALA A 109 16.05 24.40 0.14
CA ALA A 109 17.13 24.55 -0.84
C ALA A 109 17.40 23.28 -1.68
N ALA A 110 17.18 22.08 -1.13
CA ALA A 110 17.37 20.82 -1.85
C ALA A 110 16.19 20.46 -2.78
N ALA A 111 14.99 20.97 -2.48
CA ALA A 111 13.77 20.64 -3.20
C ALA A 111 13.67 21.34 -4.58
N ASP A 112 14.35 22.46 -4.76
CA ASP A 112 14.40 23.21 -6.03
C ASP A 112 15.32 22.57 -7.08
N ALA A 113 16.25 21.69 -6.67
CA ALA A 113 17.18 21.02 -7.59
C ALA A 113 16.61 19.72 -8.24
N GLY A 114 15.58 19.10 -7.64
CA GLY A 114 15.14 17.74 -8.00
C GLY A 114 13.98 17.62 -9.01
N ALA A 115 13.37 18.74 -9.44
CA ALA A 115 12.14 18.71 -10.24
C ALA A 115 12.34 18.41 -11.76
N ALA A 116 13.58 18.29 -12.24
CA ALA A 116 13.89 18.30 -13.67
C ALA A 116 14.02 16.93 -14.38
N ALA A 117 13.82 15.78 -13.71
CA ALA A 117 14.43 14.52 -14.16
C ALA A 117 13.52 13.29 -14.44
N ALA A 118 12.19 13.37 -14.54
CA ALA A 118 11.37 12.14 -14.69
C ALA A 118 10.25 12.21 -15.74
N ALA A 119 10.47 11.65 -16.94
CA ALA A 119 9.41 11.17 -17.85
C ALA A 119 9.95 10.21 -18.94
N ALA A 120 9.53 8.93 -18.90
CA ALA A 120 9.13 8.09 -20.05
C ALA A 120 9.11 6.58 -19.69
N ALA A 121 7.93 6.00 -19.54
CA ALA A 121 7.70 4.54 -19.53
C ALA A 121 6.31 4.22 -20.13
N PRO A 122 6.12 3.09 -20.83
CA PRO A 122 4.84 2.71 -21.43
C PRO A 122 3.78 2.36 -20.38
N ALA A 123 2.50 2.57 -20.74
CA ALA A 123 1.36 2.38 -19.85
C ALA A 123 1.07 0.89 -19.57
N PRO A 124 0.90 0.47 -18.31
CA PRO A 124 0.64 -0.93 -17.98
C PRO A 124 -0.75 -1.40 -18.41
N LEU A 125 -0.87 -2.70 -18.68
CA LEU A 125 -2.13 -3.35 -19.09
C LEU A 125 -3.18 -3.26 -17.98
N LEU A 126 -2.76 -3.38 -16.72
CA LEU A 126 -3.59 -3.26 -15.51
C LEU A 126 -2.92 -2.32 -14.48
N GLY A 127 -2.76 -1.05 -14.85
CA GLY A 127 -2.52 0.04 -13.90
C GLY A 127 -1.42 1.02 -14.28
N GLY A 128 -1.81 2.20 -14.76
CA GLY A 128 -0.98 3.41 -14.78
C GLY A 128 -1.86 4.63 -14.48
N PRO A 129 -1.32 5.75 -13.98
CA PRO A 129 -2.09 6.98 -13.83
C PRO A 129 -2.61 7.42 -15.20
N ALA A 130 -3.87 7.86 -15.27
CA ALA A 130 -4.39 8.55 -16.43
C ALA A 130 -3.58 9.85 -16.63
N PRO A 131 -3.11 10.18 -17.84
CA PRO A 131 -2.68 11.54 -18.11
C PRO A 131 -3.88 12.47 -17.85
N ALA A 132 -3.63 13.54 -17.10
CA ALA A 132 -4.59 14.60 -16.88
C ALA A 132 -5.15 15.05 -18.24
N ALA A 133 -6.46 15.23 -18.30
CA ALA A 133 -7.14 15.81 -19.45
C ALA A 133 -6.44 17.11 -19.86
N ALA A 134 -5.72 17.07 -20.98
CA ALA A 134 -5.24 18.27 -21.63
C ALA A 134 -6.48 19.00 -22.16
N ALA A 135 -6.78 20.15 -21.58
CA ALA A 135 -7.67 21.12 -22.17
C ALA A 135 -7.08 21.53 -23.53
N GLY A 136 -7.70 21.07 -24.60
CA GLY A 136 -7.41 21.55 -25.95
C GLY A 136 -8.17 22.86 -26.17
N ASP A 137 -7.45 23.97 -26.12
CA ASP A 137 -7.84 25.19 -26.80
C ASP A 137 -7.67 24.95 -28.31
N ALA A 138 -8.77 25.05 -29.07
CA ALA A 138 -8.72 25.13 -30.52
C ALA A 138 -9.77 26.14 -30.99
N SER A 139 -9.27 27.34 -31.29
CA SER A 139 -9.92 28.35 -32.12
C SER A 139 -9.90 27.90 -33.58
N GLY A 140 -11.03 28.06 -34.29
CA GLY A 140 -11.11 27.88 -35.74
C GLY A 140 -12.53 27.70 -36.26
N SER A 141 -13.10 28.77 -36.78
CA SER A 141 -14.40 28.87 -37.47
C SER A 141 -14.40 28.15 -38.83
N GLU A 142 -15.55 27.58 -39.25
CA GLU A 142 -16.45 28.08 -40.30
C GLU A 142 -17.45 26.99 -40.77
N ALA A 143 -18.58 27.46 -41.29
CA ALA A 143 -19.88 26.82 -41.43
C ALA A 143 -20.01 25.73 -42.51
N SER A 144 -21.06 24.90 -42.39
CA SER A 144 -21.93 24.48 -43.50
C SER A 144 -23.18 23.75 -42.98
N ASP A 145 -24.30 24.13 -43.58
CA ASP A 145 -25.69 23.70 -43.42
C ASP A 145 -25.91 22.24 -43.89
N SER A 146 -26.79 21.49 -43.21
CA SER A 146 -27.87 20.65 -43.78
C SER A 146 -28.19 19.35 -43.00
N ASP A 147 -29.51 19.20 -42.83
CA ASP A 147 -30.31 18.00 -42.71
C ASP A 147 -30.43 17.26 -41.37
N GLU A 148 -31.68 17.33 -40.88
CA GLU A 148 -32.22 16.56 -39.78
C GLU A 148 -32.28 15.07 -40.14
N ALA A 149 -31.72 14.26 -39.25
CA ALA A 149 -32.03 12.85 -39.15
C ALA A 149 -32.23 12.51 -37.67
N GLU A 150 -33.47 12.66 -37.21
CA GLU A 150 -33.91 11.99 -35.99
C GLU A 150 -33.83 10.47 -36.21
N GLY A 151 -32.95 9.82 -35.46
CA GLY A 151 -32.89 8.36 -35.41
C GLY A 151 -31.51 7.81 -35.08
N SER A 152 -31.24 7.56 -33.80
CA SER A 152 -30.59 6.32 -33.36
C SER A 152 -30.59 6.28 -31.83
N GLY A 153 -31.09 5.18 -31.27
CA GLY A 153 -31.15 4.99 -29.84
C GLY A 153 -29.76 5.00 -29.20
N ASP A 154 -29.71 5.42 -27.95
CA ASP A 154 -28.62 5.16 -27.01
C ASP A 154 -28.35 3.64 -26.94
N GLU A 155 -27.60 3.07 -27.88
CA GLU A 155 -26.91 1.79 -27.68
C GLU A 155 -25.70 2.06 -26.78
N ALA A 156 -25.98 2.49 -25.54
CA ALA A 156 -24.96 2.62 -24.52
C ALA A 156 -24.34 1.24 -24.32
N GLY A 157 -23.10 1.06 -24.80
CA GLY A 157 -22.36 -0.19 -24.70
C GLY A 157 -22.28 -0.76 -23.28
N PRO A 158 -21.72 -1.97 -23.11
CA PRO A 158 -21.71 -2.67 -21.83
C PRO A 158 -21.19 -1.77 -20.71
N ARG A 159 -21.89 -1.76 -19.57
CA ARG A 159 -21.55 -0.93 -18.41
C ARG A 159 -20.81 -1.71 -17.35
N CYS A 160 -19.91 -1.04 -16.66
CA CYS A 160 -19.16 -1.56 -15.53
C CYS A 160 -20.14 -1.96 -14.42
N PHE A 161 -20.00 -3.18 -13.91
CA PHE A 161 -20.85 -3.74 -12.86
C PHE A 161 -20.88 -2.90 -11.58
N HIS A 162 -19.82 -2.13 -11.32
CA HIS A 162 -19.65 -1.34 -10.11
C HIS A 162 -20.03 0.14 -10.29
N CYS A 163 -19.38 0.86 -11.21
CA CYS A 163 -19.55 2.32 -11.33
C CYS A 163 -20.52 2.76 -12.44
N GLY A 164 -20.97 1.85 -13.31
CA GLY A 164 -21.85 2.19 -14.43
C GLY A 164 -21.18 2.88 -15.64
N ASP A 165 -19.89 3.20 -15.55
CA ASP A 165 -19.09 3.69 -16.69
C ASP A 165 -18.96 2.63 -17.79
N ALA A 166 -18.43 2.99 -18.97
CA ALA A 166 -18.15 2.04 -20.03
C ALA A 166 -17.26 0.89 -19.53
N ALA A 167 -17.74 -0.35 -19.70
CA ALA A 167 -16.95 -1.54 -19.41
C ALA A 167 -15.85 -1.70 -20.47
N TRP A 168 -14.70 -2.18 -20.02
CA TRP A 168 -13.59 -2.51 -20.91
C TRP A 168 -13.66 -3.97 -21.34
N GLN A 169 -13.82 -4.90 -20.38
CA GLN A 169 -13.95 -6.34 -20.62
C GLN A 169 -14.44 -7.06 -19.34
N THR A 170 -14.62 -8.38 -19.42
CA THR A 170 -14.91 -9.20 -18.25
C THR A 170 -13.66 -9.38 -17.36
N LEU A 171 -13.85 -9.63 -16.06
CA LEU A 171 -12.75 -9.90 -15.14
C LEU A 171 -11.96 -11.15 -15.52
N GLY A 172 -12.63 -12.20 -16.01
CA GLY A 172 -11.98 -13.42 -16.51
C GLY A 172 -11.09 -13.15 -17.71
N ALA A 173 -11.55 -12.35 -18.68
CA ALA A 173 -10.72 -11.92 -19.80
C ALA A 173 -9.52 -11.08 -19.33
N ALA A 174 -9.71 -10.22 -18.31
CA ALA A 174 -8.64 -9.40 -17.75
C ALA A 174 -7.56 -10.26 -17.07
N ALA A 175 -7.96 -11.31 -16.34
CA ALA A 175 -7.02 -12.28 -15.79
C ALA A 175 -6.28 -13.07 -16.89
N GLY A 176 -6.96 -13.38 -18.00
CA GLY A 176 -6.36 -14.03 -19.16
C GLY A 176 -5.20 -13.23 -19.79
N LEU A 177 -5.27 -11.89 -19.80
CA LEU A 177 -4.19 -11.04 -20.31
C LEU A 177 -2.89 -11.21 -19.51
N LEU A 178 -2.99 -11.50 -18.21
CA LEU A 178 -1.83 -11.71 -17.33
C LEU A 178 -1.17 -13.07 -17.51
N ALA A 179 -1.89 -14.07 -18.04
CA ALA A 179 -1.35 -15.42 -18.21
C ALA A 179 -0.15 -15.47 -19.18
N GLY A 180 -0.04 -14.48 -20.08
CA GLY A 180 1.07 -14.36 -21.04
C GLY A 180 2.18 -13.38 -20.66
N ASP A 181 2.01 -12.59 -19.59
CA ASP A 181 2.95 -11.53 -19.20
C ASP A 181 3.35 -11.65 -17.71
N VAL A 182 4.49 -12.31 -17.49
CA VAL A 182 5.03 -12.55 -16.15
C VAL A 182 5.43 -11.25 -15.44
N ALA A 183 5.91 -10.26 -16.19
CA ALA A 183 6.34 -8.99 -15.62
C ALA A 183 5.13 -8.17 -15.15
N GLU A 184 4.07 -8.11 -15.96
CA GLU A 184 2.83 -7.43 -15.58
C GLU A 184 2.13 -8.16 -14.42
N ALA A 185 2.13 -9.50 -14.43
CA ALA A 185 1.64 -10.30 -13.32
C ALA A 185 2.38 -10.00 -12.02
N SER A 186 3.72 -10.00 -12.05
CA SER A 186 4.54 -9.67 -10.88
C SER A 186 4.30 -8.23 -10.39
N GLY A 187 4.18 -7.28 -11.33
CA GLY A 187 3.86 -5.89 -11.02
C GLY A 187 2.47 -5.72 -10.37
N LEU A 188 1.46 -6.46 -10.83
CA LEU A 188 0.14 -6.49 -10.21
C LEU A 188 0.21 -7.06 -8.80
N ALA A 189 0.93 -8.17 -8.58
CA ALA A 189 1.10 -8.76 -7.25
C ALA A 189 1.78 -7.78 -6.29
N LEU A 190 2.83 -7.08 -6.74
CA LEU A 190 3.49 -6.06 -5.95
C LEU A 190 2.53 -4.94 -5.54
N ARG A 191 1.69 -4.44 -6.46
CA ARG A 191 0.69 -3.39 -6.16
C ARG A 191 -0.42 -3.89 -5.23
N ALA A 192 -0.91 -5.11 -5.45
CA ALA A 192 -1.93 -5.75 -4.62
C ALA A 192 -1.45 -5.99 -3.17
N LEU A 193 -0.16 -6.25 -3.01
CA LEU A 193 0.51 -6.44 -1.72
C LEU A 193 1.18 -5.14 -1.24
N HIS A 194 0.66 -3.98 -1.64
CA HIS A 194 1.03 -2.66 -1.13
C HIS A 194 2.53 -2.31 -1.26
N GLY A 195 3.17 -2.77 -2.33
CA GLY A 195 4.59 -2.56 -2.60
C GLY A 195 5.52 -3.46 -1.81
N ASN A 196 4.98 -4.45 -1.09
CA ASN A 196 5.76 -5.36 -0.26
C ASN A 196 6.39 -6.47 -1.12
N ASP A 197 7.67 -6.30 -1.48
CA ASP A 197 8.44 -7.28 -2.25
C ASP A 197 8.52 -8.65 -1.55
N PHE A 198 8.65 -8.68 -0.21
CA PHE A 198 8.72 -9.93 0.54
C PHE A 198 7.44 -10.75 0.37
N GLU A 199 6.26 -10.13 0.54
CA GLU A 199 4.98 -10.84 0.40
C GLU A 199 4.71 -11.25 -1.05
N ARG A 200 5.09 -10.42 -2.02
CA ARG A 200 5.03 -10.77 -3.44
C ARG A 200 5.84 -12.03 -3.71
N GLU A 201 7.10 -12.07 -3.24
CA GLU A 201 7.97 -13.22 -3.42
C GLU A 201 7.40 -14.49 -2.78
N MET A 202 6.77 -14.40 -1.60
CA MET A 202 6.13 -15.57 -0.96
C MET A 202 5.00 -16.12 -1.82
N LEU A 203 4.15 -15.25 -2.35
CA LEU A 203 3.07 -15.65 -3.25
C LEU A 203 3.62 -16.28 -4.55
N GLU A 204 4.61 -15.64 -5.18
CA GLU A 204 5.20 -16.12 -6.44
C GLU A 204 5.96 -17.44 -6.26
N GLU A 205 6.66 -17.63 -5.14
CA GLU A 205 7.33 -18.88 -4.80
C GLU A 205 6.32 -20.01 -4.60
N TRP A 206 5.25 -19.74 -3.84
CA TRP A 206 4.17 -20.71 -3.64
C TRP A 206 3.50 -21.11 -4.97
N LEU A 207 3.15 -20.12 -5.82
CA LEU A 207 2.58 -20.37 -7.15
C LEU A 207 3.51 -21.20 -8.06
N ARG A 208 4.83 -21.06 -7.92
CA ARG A 208 5.82 -21.85 -8.67
C ARG A 208 5.90 -23.29 -8.18
N GLY A 209 5.80 -23.49 -6.86
CA GLY A 209 5.90 -24.80 -6.20
C GLY A 209 4.64 -25.66 -6.32
N HIS A 210 3.45 -25.07 -6.43
CA HIS A 210 2.16 -25.77 -6.35
C HIS A 210 1.73 -26.50 -7.65
N ARG A 211 2.68 -27.14 -8.36
CA ARG A 211 2.42 -27.88 -9.62
C ARG A 211 1.65 -29.20 -9.44
N GLY A 212 1.28 -29.62 -8.24
CA GLY A 212 0.68 -30.94 -8.03
C GLY A 212 -0.24 -31.05 -6.81
N GLY A 213 -1.54 -30.83 -7.01
CA GLY A 213 -2.55 -31.22 -6.03
C GLY A 213 -3.87 -30.46 -6.16
N ARG A 214 -4.82 -31.00 -6.93
CA ARG A 214 -6.24 -30.58 -6.98
C ARG A 214 -6.57 -29.15 -7.45
N VAL A 215 -5.83 -28.60 -8.42
CA VAL A 215 -6.33 -28.00 -9.68
C VAL A 215 -5.09 -27.95 -10.58
N GLY A 216 -5.14 -28.49 -11.80
CA GLY A 216 -3.97 -28.54 -12.68
C GLY A 216 -3.37 -27.15 -12.92
N GLY A 217 -2.05 -27.02 -12.69
CA GLY A 217 -1.16 -25.96 -13.17
C GLY A 217 -1.79 -24.58 -13.40
N MET A 218 -1.92 -23.77 -12.36
CA MET A 218 -2.47 -22.41 -12.41
C MET A 218 -1.71 -21.42 -13.32
N GLY A 219 -0.72 -21.84 -14.13
CA GLY A 219 -0.08 -20.97 -15.13
C GLY A 219 0.56 -19.70 -14.55
N GLY A 220 0.94 -19.70 -13.26
CA GLY A 220 1.40 -18.51 -12.55
C GLY A 220 0.24 -17.70 -11.95
N LEU A 221 0.44 -16.39 -11.76
CA LEU A 221 -0.56 -15.52 -11.13
C LEU A 221 -1.83 -15.37 -11.98
N GLY A 222 -1.71 -15.34 -13.32
CA GLY A 222 -2.85 -15.14 -14.21
C GLY A 222 -3.90 -16.25 -14.09
N GLY A 223 -3.48 -17.52 -14.12
CA GLY A 223 -4.42 -18.62 -13.94
C GLY A 223 -4.87 -18.80 -12.48
N ALA A 224 -4.05 -18.44 -11.49
CA ALA A 224 -4.49 -18.39 -10.09
C ALA A 224 -5.57 -17.34 -9.87
N LEU A 225 -5.42 -16.16 -10.47
CA LEU A 225 -6.41 -15.10 -10.47
C LEU A 225 -7.68 -15.54 -11.20
N ALA A 226 -7.58 -16.17 -12.37
CA ALA A 226 -8.74 -16.68 -13.10
C ALA A 226 -9.52 -17.72 -12.29
N ALA A 227 -8.83 -18.67 -11.65
CA ALA A 227 -9.47 -19.66 -10.79
C ALA A 227 -10.15 -19.02 -9.57
N ALA A 228 -9.49 -18.05 -8.93
CA ALA A 228 -10.06 -17.32 -7.82
C ALA A 228 -11.22 -16.41 -8.24
N LEU A 229 -11.31 -15.97 -9.50
CA LEU A 229 -12.50 -15.27 -9.99
C LEU A 229 -13.67 -16.23 -10.26
N ALA A 230 -13.40 -17.50 -10.58
CA ALA A 230 -14.44 -18.50 -10.76
C ALA A 230 -15.10 -18.92 -9.44
N ASP A 231 -14.32 -19.00 -8.36
CA ASP A 231 -14.79 -19.23 -6.99
C ASP A 231 -14.09 -18.26 -6.01
N PRO A 232 -14.57 -17.01 -5.90
CA PRO A 232 -13.91 -15.98 -5.11
C PRO A 232 -13.97 -16.24 -3.61
N ASN A 233 -15.05 -16.86 -3.12
CA ASN A 233 -15.30 -17.06 -1.71
C ASN A 233 -15.64 -18.53 -1.43
N PRO A 234 -14.65 -19.44 -1.56
CA PRO A 234 -14.86 -20.84 -1.24
C PRO A 234 -15.20 -21.02 0.24
N GLU A 235 -15.97 -22.05 0.55
CA GLU A 235 -16.40 -22.34 1.91
C GLU A 235 -15.20 -22.51 2.86
N GLY A 236 -15.27 -21.87 4.03
CA GLY A 236 -14.22 -21.92 5.04
C GLY A 236 -13.02 -21.00 4.81
N ALA A 237 -12.93 -20.32 3.67
CA ALA A 237 -11.87 -19.32 3.42
C ALA A 237 -12.31 -17.90 3.81
N PRO A 238 -11.39 -17.03 4.26
CA PRO A 238 -11.68 -15.61 4.47
C PRO A 238 -12.22 -14.98 3.17
N PRO A 239 -13.31 -14.18 3.20
CA PRO A 239 -13.88 -13.59 2.01
C PRO A 239 -12.96 -12.55 1.38
N VAL A 240 -12.98 -12.44 0.06
CA VAL A 240 -12.18 -11.45 -0.66
C VAL A 240 -12.65 -10.04 -0.30
N GLN A 241 -11.73 -9.22 0.19
CA GLN A 241 -11.97 -7.82 0.47
C GLN A 241 -11.53 -6.95 -0.71
N VAL A 242 -12.50 -6.30 -1.38
CA VAL A 242 -12.24 -5.35 -2.47
C VAL A 242 -12.49 -3.92 -2.02
N ARG A 243 -11.61 -2.99 -2.44
CA ARG A 243 -11.77 -1.55 -2.21
C ARG A 243 -11.80 -0.82 -3.54
N PHE A 244 -12.99 -0.32 -3.91
CA PHE A 244 -13.14 0.43 -5.15
C PHE A 244 -12.69 1.90 -5.00
N PRO A 245 -12.10 2.50 -6.05
CA PRO A 245 -11.81 3.93 -6.08
C PRO A 245 -13.09 4.76 -5.99
N GLY A 246 -13.05 5.88 -5.27
CA GLY A 246 -14.18 6.83 -5.24
C GLY A 246 -15.34 6.45 -4.31
N ALA A 247 -15.23 5.35 -3.55
CA ALA A 247 -16.12 5.08 -2.40
C ALA A 247 -15.85 6.11 -1.29
N ALA A 248 -16.33 7.34 -1.49
CA ALA A 248 -16.19 8.42 -0.53
C ALA A 248 -16.93 8.07 0.76
N VAL A 249 -16.21 8.28 1.85
CA VAL A 249 -16.64 8.19 3.24
C VAL A 249 -17.75 9.21 3.49
N VAL A 250 -19.02 8.80 3.37
CA VAL A 250 -20.11 9.38 4.15
C VAL A 250 -20.36 8.49 5.36
N ALA A 251 -19.37 8.44 6.26
CA ALA A 251 -19.59 7.98 7.62
C ALA A 251 -19.67 9.22 8.50
N ALA A 252 -20.89 9.59 8.90
CA ALA A 252 -21.09 10.53 10.00
C ALA A 252 -20.39 10.00 11.27
N PRO A 253 -19.82 10.86 12.12
CA PRO A 253 -19.11 10.42 13.31
C PRO A 253 -20.11 9.73 14.27
N GLY A 254 -19.94 8.42 14.47
CA GLY A 254 -20.76 7.60 15.37
C GLY A 254 -21.32 6.30 14.77
N ALA A 255 -21.22 6.09 13.45
CA ALA A 255 -21.58 4.82 12.83
C ALA A 255 -20.36 3.87 12.78
N ALA A 256 -20.51 2.67 13.34
CA ALA A 256 -19.52 1.60 13.21
C ALA A 256 -19.13 1.43 11.73
N ALA A 257 -17.82 1.39 11.46
CA ALA A 257 -17.25 1.35 10.13
C ALA A 257 -17.60 0.03 9.40
N ALA A 258 -18.77 -0.02 8.80
CA ALA A 258 -19.09 -0.92 7.70
C ALA A 258 -19.48 -0.02 6.52
N ALA A 259 -18.47 0.51 5.82
CA ALA A 259 -18.68 1.19 4.55
C ALA A 259 -19.25 0.16 3.57
N ALA A 260 -20.56 0.21 3.34
CA ALA A 260 -21.25 -0.63 2.38
C ALA A 260 -20.81 -0.23 0.96
N ALA A 261 -19.70 -0.82 0.50
CA ALA A 261 -19.46 -1.00 -0.93
C ALA A 261 -20.64 -1.81 -1.49
N ALA A 262 -21.12 -1.50 -2.69
CA ALA A 262 -22.07 -2.37 -3.38
C ALA A 262 -21.52 -3.81 -3.33
N PRO A 263 -22.23 -4.77 -2.72
CA PRO A 263 -21.66 -6.07 -2.47
C PRO A 263 -21.36 -6.73 -3.82
N LEU A 264 -20.14 -7.21 -3.98
CA LEU A 264 -19.80 -8.08 -5.11
C LEU A 264 -20.82 -9.23 -5.15
N PRO A 265 -21.26 -9.64 -6.35
CA PRO A 265 -22.30 -10.65 -6.47
C PRO A 265 -21.85 -11.98 -5.87
N ALA A 266 -22.81 -12.76 -5.39
CA ALA A 266 -22.54 -14.13 -4.96
C ALA A 266 -22.15 -15.00 -6.17
N GLY A 267 -21.30 -16.01 -5.94
CA GLY A 267 -20.83 -16.92 -6.98
C GLY A 267 -19.65 -16.38 -7.77
N SER A 268 -19.53 -16.83 -9.02
CA SER A 268 -18.42 -16.49 -9.92
C SER A 268 -18.40 -15.00 -10.28
N TRP A 269 -17.20 -14.43 -10.33
CA TRP A 269 -16.93 -13.07 -10.80
C TRP A 269 -16.36 -13.03 -12.21
N THR A 270 -16.18 -14.19 -12.86
CA THR A 270 -15.50 -14.32 -14.16
C THR A 270 -16.12 -13.45 -15.25
N ASP A 271 -17.46 -13.41 -15.32
CA ASP A 271 -18.19 -12.72 -16.38
C ASP A 271 -18.58 -11.27 -16.04
N LEU A 272 -18.13 -10.74 -14.89
CA LEU A 272 -18.42 -9.37 -14.52
C LEU A 272 -17.69 -8.40 -15.47
N LEU A 273 -18.47 -7.62 -16.20
CA LEU A 273 -17.99 -6.54 -17.05
C LEU A 273 -17.51 -5.37 -16.19
N ALA A 274 -16.25 -4.98 -16.30
CA ALA A 274 -15.67 -3.94 -15.48
C ALA A 274 -14.90 -2.91 -16.31
N CYS A 275 -14.92 -1.64 -15.88
CA CYS A 275 -13.94 -0.66 -16.33
C CYS A 275 -12.56 -1.00 -15.74
N ARG A 276 -11.48 -0.48 -16.33
CA ARG A 276 -10.10 -0.74 -15.90
C ARG A 276 -9.86 -0.51 -14.40
N PRO A 277 -10.26 0.64 -13.79
CA PRO A 277 -10.06 0.87 -12.37
C PRO A 277 -10.77 -0.15 -11.46
N CYS A 278 -12.01 -0.52 -11.80
CA CYS A 278 -12.77 -1.49 -11.01
C CYS A 278 -12.20 -2.91 -11.17
N ALA A 279 -11.73 -3.28 -12.37
CA ALA A 279 -11.05 -4.55 -12.60
C ALA A 279 -9.77 -4.68 -11.77
N VAL A 280 -8.95 -3.62 -11.74
CA VAL A 280 -7.72 -3.57 -10.91
C VAL A 280 -8.05 -3.68 -9.42
N ALA A 281 -9.10 -2.99 -8.95
CA ALA A 281 -9.54 -3.07 -7.56
C ALA A 281 -9.91 -4.51 -7.15
N VAL A 282 -10.69 -5.20 -7.98
CA VAL A 282 -11.05 -6.61 -7.72
C VAL A 282 -9.80 -7.48 -7.77
N ALA A 283 -8.94 -7.32 -8.77
CA ALA A 283 -7.71 -8.09 -8.89
C ALA A 283 -6.80 -7.91 -7.67
N HIS A 284 -6.65 -6.69 -7.14
CA HIS A 284 -5.88 -6.45 -5.92
C HIS A 284 -6.46 -7.20 -4.71
N GLY A 285 -7.79 -7.17 -4.54
CA GLY A 285 -8.45 -7.92 -3.46
C GLY A 285 -8.21 -9.42 -3.58
N VAL A 286 -8.40 -9.98 -4.79
CA VAL A 286 -8.22 -11.41 -5.04
C VAL A 286 -6.77 -11.85 -4.82
N VAL A 287 -5.79 -11.09 -5.33
CA VAL A 287 -4.37 -11.40 -5.13
C VAL A 287 -3.97 -11.35 -3.65
N TYR A 288 -4.46 -10.36 -2.90
CA TYR A 288 -4.25 -10.31 -1.46
C TYR A 288 -4.83 -11.56 -0.77
N SER A 289 -6.06 -11.96 -1.12
CA SER A 289 -6.70 -13.15 -0.55
C SER A 289 -6.02 -14.46 -0.97
N LEU A 290 -5.43 -14.54 -2.17
CA LEU A 290 -4.61 -15.69 -2.57
C LEU A 290 -3.43 -15.86 -1.59
N ARG A 291 -2.73 -14.78 -1.25
CA ARG A 291 -1.62 -14.80 -0.28
C ARG A 291 -2.10 -15.12 1.14
N GLU A 292 -3.24 -14.60 1.56
CA GLU A 292 -3.87 -14.84 2.88
C GLU A 292 -4.30 -16.29 3.08
N ARG A 293 -4.74 -16.96 2.01
CA ARG A 293 -5.24 -18.34 2.06
C ARG A 293 -4.14 -19.40 1.94
N ILE A 294 -2.87 -19.02 1.78
CA ILE A 294 -1.75 -19.98 1.74
C ILE A 294 -1.61 -20.61 3.14
N PRO A 295 -1.69 -21.95 3.27
CA PRO A 295 -1.47 -22.62 4.55
C PRO A 295 -0.06 -22.36 5.08
N GLU A 296 0.09 -22.14 6.39
CA GLU A 296 1.39 -21.79 7.00
C GLU A 296 2.46 -22.87 6.75
N GLY A 297 2.06 -24.15 6.68
CA GLY A 297 2.95 -25.26 6.35
C GLY A 297 3.49 -25.25 4.92
N GLU A 298 2.83 -24.54 4.00
CA GLU A 298 3.26 -24.40 2.60
C GLU A 298 4.12 -23.14 2.35
N LEU A 299 4.20 -22.24 3.33
CA LEU A 299 5.10 -21.09 3.26
C LEU A 299 6.55 -21.50 3.58
N PRO A 300 7.57 -20.84 3.01
CA PRO A 300 8.96 -21.04 3.43
C PRO A 300 9.19 -20.66 4.91
N GLU A 301 10.19 -21.25 5.57
CA GLU A 301 10.48 -21.02 7.00
C GLU A 301 10.59 -19.53 7.35
N ARG A 302 11.21 -18.73 6.48
CA ARG A 302 11.39 -17.28 6.67
C ARG A 302 10.09 -16.46 6.78
N ALA A 303 8.97 -17.01 6.33
CA ALA A 303 7.66 -16.34 6.39
C ALA A 303 6.77 -16.82 7.53
N ARG A 304 7.11 -17.94 8.19
CA ARG A 304 6.28 -18.57 9.24
C ARG A 304 6.49 -17.89 10.60
N GLY A 305 5.45 -17.90 11.44
CA GLY A 305 5.53 -17.45 12.84
C GLY A 305 5.96 -16.00 13.07
N ARG A 306 5.88 -15.12 12.07
CA ARG A 306 6.27 -13.71 12.21
C ARG A 306 5.22 -12.93 13.02
N PRO A 307 5.62 -12.02 13.91
CA PRO A 307 4.69 -11.19 14.65
C PRO A 307 3.90 -10.26 13.70
N ARG A 308 2.64 -9.99 14.04
CA ARG A 308 1.76 -9.17 13.21
C ARG A 308 2.15 -7.69 13.27
N CYS A 309 2.25 -7.06 12.11
CA CYS A 309 2.36 -5.62 12.01
C CYS A 309 1.09 -4.94 12.57
N TRP A 310 1.24 -3.94 13.44
CA TRP A 310 0.08 -3.25 14.04
C TRP A 310 -0.81 -2.54 13.01
N TYR A 311 -0.21 -2.09 11.91
CA TYR A 311 -0.94 -1.47 10.81
C TYR A 311 -1.39 -2.49 9.76
N GLY A 312 -0.97 -3.75 9.88
CA GLY A 312 -1.30 -4.86 8.98
C GLY A 312 -1.15 -4.46 7.51
N ARG A 313 -2.16 -4.82 6.71
CA ARG A 313 -2.26 -4.48 5.28
C ARG A 313 -2.29 -2.98 4.97
N HIS A 314 -2.45 -2.11 5.96
CA HIS A 314 -2.40 -0.64 5.80
C HIS A 314 -1.06 -0.03 6.22
N CYS A 315 -0.08 -0.85 6.56
CA CYS A 315 1.26 -0.37 6.85
C CYS A 315 1.85 0.35 5.63
N ARG A 316 2.25 1.61 5.79
CA ARG A 316 2.92 2.36 4.72
C ARG A 316 4.39 1.99 4.56
N THR A 317 4.98 1.48 5.64
CA THR A 317 6.40 1.14 5.73
C THR A 317 6.74 -0.17 5.03
N GLN A 318 5.76 -1.07 4.86
CA GLN A 318 5.93 -2.40 4.27
C GLN A 318 6.49 -2.37 2.84
N GLY A 319 6.23 -1.31 2.07
CA GLY A 319 6.68 -1.22 0.68
C GLY A 319 8.01 -0.52 0.45
N HIS A 320 8.65 0.02 1.48
CA HIS A 320 9.89 0.79 1.31
C HIS A 320 10.94 0.56 2.42
N LYS A 321 10.71 -0.43 3.30
CA LYS A 321 11.68 -0.90 4.30
C LYS A 321 11.70 -2.44 4.28
N PRO A 322 12.62 -3.06 3.52
CA PRO A 322 12.68 -4.51 3.38
C PRO A 322 12.84 -5.25 4.71
N GLU A 323 13.59 -4.69 5.66
CA GLU A 323 13.81 -5.28 6.99
C GLU A 323 12.50 -5.35 7.78
N HIS A 324 11.68 -4.29 7.71
CA HIS A 324 10.36 -4.24 8.32
C HIS A 324 9.41 -5.28 7.71
N ALA A 325 9.42 -5.38 6.38
CA ALA A 325 8.61 -6.33 5.61
C ALA A 325 9.00 -7.79 5.86
N GLN A 326 10.29 -8.06 6.10
CA GLN A 326 10.80 -9.39 6.44
C GLN A 326 10.45 -9.78 7.87
N ARG A 327 10.55 -8.84 8.81
CA ARG A 327 10.38 -9.11 10.26
C ARG A 327 8.92 -9.26 10.70
N LEU A 328 8.00 -8.49 10.10
CA LEU A 328 6.61 -8.43 10.51
C LEU A 328 5.68 -8.99 9.42
N ASP A 329 4.61 -9.64 9.85
CA ASP A 329 3.54 -10.10 8.97
C ASP A 329 2.58 -8.94 8.64
N HIS A 330 2.35 -8.71 7.34
CA HIS A 330 1.40 -7.71 6.82
C HIS A 330 0.14 -8.34 6.23
N ILE A 331 0.05 -9.67 6.22
CA ILE A 331 -1.14 -10.41 5.79
C ILE A 331 -2.10 -10.53 6.98
N CYS A 332 -2.46 -9.37 7.54
CA CYS A 332 -3.32 -9.24 8.69
C CYS A 332 -4.04 -7.88 8.69
N GLU A 333 -5.11 -7.79 9.47
CA GLU A 333 -5.84 -6.53 9.65
C GLU A 333 -5.12 -5.57 10.60
N GLN A 334 -5.40 -4.28 10.46
CA GLN A 334 -4.90 -3.25 11.35
C GLN A 334 -5.49 -3.44 12.76
N THR A 335 -4.63 -3.52 13.76
CA THR A 335 -5.02 -3.64 15.18
C THR A 335 -4.88 -2.34 15.94
N ARG A 336 -4.10 -1.39 15.43
CA ARG A 336 -3.85 -0.09 16.08
C ARG A 336 -4.36 1.07 15.24
N PHE A 337 -5.47 1.66 15.68
CA PHE A 337 -6.08 2.84 15.07
C PHE A 337 -5.66 4.07 15.90
N ARG A 338 -4.71 4.87 15.40
CA ARG A 338 -4.33 6.14 16.01
C ARG A 338 -4.44 7.27 15.02
#